data_AF-A0A7X6HET6-F1
#
_entry.id   AF-A0A7X6HET6-F1
#
_cell.length_a   1.000
_cell.length_b   1.000
_cell.length_c   1.000
_cell.angle_alpha   90.00
_cell.angle_beta   90.00
_cell.angle_gamma   90.00
#
_symmetry.space_group_name_H-M   'P 1'
#
loop_
_entity.id
_entity.type
_entity.pdbx_description
1 polymer ?
#
loop_
_entity_poly.entity_id
_entity_poly.type
_entity_poly.pdbx_seq_one_letter_code
_entity_poly.pdbx_strand_id
1 'polypeptide(L)'
;MTQETANTPAGGTETGPVAGFLAALAGGGVGIVDLTNRLSAETPTLRLPQPFANLIDFSLETVSEYNEPGPFWKHANIHTGEHIGTHIDAPVHWITGRDSHDVADIPLPRLAGPAVVLDFTEQAAADPDFLLEVEHVKAWQAEHGPLPDGGWVLYRTGWDQFAQDREKFLNIDENGSHTPGVSAACAKWLAEETGIAGFGVETVGIDAGNAALLDPPFPMHYYLLGADKYGITSLQNLAQLPARGAMIVVAPLPIVGGSGSPARVLAFVPKVRQQTEAR
;
A
#
# COMPACT_ATOMS: atom_id res chain seq x y z
N MET A 1 -51.80 -33.69 34.66
CA MET A 1 -50.44 -33.28 35.08
C MET A 1 -49.48 -33.92 34.10
N THR A 2 -49.25 -33.24 32.98
CA THR A 2 -48.07 -32.39 32.65
C THR A 2 -47.11 -33.17 31.76
N GLN A 3 -47.30 -33.02 30.44
CA GLN A 3 -46.32 -33.39 29.42
C GLN A 3 -45.18 -32.39 29.50
N GLU A 4 -43.97 -32.89 29.76
CA GLU A 4 -42.73 -32.13 29.68
C GLU A 4 -42.28 -32.13 28.22
N THR A 5 -42.50 -31.01 27.53
CA THR A 5 -41.91 -30.75 26.22
C THR A 5 -40.44 -30.39 26.42
N ALA A 6 -39.54 -31.31 26.09
CA ALA A 6 -38.11 -31.05 26.00
C ALA A 6 -37.87 -30.03 24.88
N ASN A 7 -37.62 -28.78 25.27
CA ASN A 7 -37.20 -27.73 24.36
C ASN A 7 -35.69 -27.88 24.14
N THR A 8 -35.30 -28.57 23.08
CA THR A 8 -33.91 -28.58 22.60
C THR A 8 -33.58 -27.16 22.14
N PRO A 9 -32.56 -26.48 22.69
CA PRO A 9 -32.17 -25.20 22.15
C PRO A 9 -31.51 -25.45 20.78
N ALA A 10 -32.19 -25.04 19.72
CA ALA A 10 -31.57 -24.79 18.43
C ALA A 10 -30.65 -23.56 18.59
N GLY A 11 -29.48 -23.77 19.18
CA GLY A 11 -28.46 -22.76 19.40
C GLY A 11 -27.32 -22.95 18.40
N GLY A 12 -27.60 -22.71 17.11
CA GLY A 12 -26.52 -22.45 16.16
C GLY A 12 -25.87 -21.13 16.58
N THR A 13 -24.73 -21.17 17.25
CA THR A 13 -23.97 -19.97 17.57
C THR A 13 -23.38 -19.44 16.27
N GLU A 14 -24.05 -18.48 15.64
CA GLU A 14 -23.40 -17.62 14.65
C GLU A 14 -22.21 -16.97 15.34
N THR A 15 -21.00 -17.42 15.03
CA THR A 15 -19.80 -16.75 15.48
C THR A 15 -19.77 -15.40 14.79
N GLY A 16 -19.85 -14.31 15.55
CA GLY A 16 -19.79 -12.96 15.03
C GLY A 16 -18.57 -12.76 14.11
N PRO A 17 -18.63 -11.83 13.14
CA PRO A 17 -17.64 -11.73 12.06
C PRO A 17 -16.20 -11.60 12.57
N VAL A 18 -16.00 -10.83 13.65
CA VAL A 18 -14.68 -10.70 14.29
C VAL A 18 -14.23 -12.03 14.92
N ALA A 19 -15.11 -12.76 15.61
CA ALA A 19 -14.78 -14.06 16.18
C ALA A 19 -14.43 -15.09 15.08
N GLY A 20 -15.14 -15.05 13.95
CA GLY A 20 -14.83 -15.87 12.78
C GLY A 20 -13.45 -15.57 12.20
N PHE A 21 -13.10 -14.29 12.05
CA PHE A 21 -11.77 -13.87 11.60
C PHE A 21 -10.67 -14.30 12.58
N LEU A 22 -10.87 -14.10 13.89
CA LEU A 22 -9.91 -14.52 14.92
C LEU A 22 -9.70 -16.04 14.92
N ALA A 23 -10.77 -16.82 14.78
CA ALA A 23 -10.69 -18.28 14.69
C ALA A 23 -9.94 -18.72 13.41
N ALA A 24 -10.16 -18.05 12.28
CA ALA A 24 -9.44 -18.32 11.04
C ALA A 24 -7.96 -17.95 11.13
N LEU A 25 -7.63 -16.84 11.79
CA LEU A 25 -6.24 -16.42 12.03
C LEU A 25 -5.51 -17.40 12.95
N ALA A 26 -6.11 -17.73 14.10
CA ALA A 26 -5.54 -18.68 15.06
C ALA A 26 -5.43 -20.10 14.48
N GLY A 27 -6.40 -20.51 13.66
CA GLY A 27 -6.44 -21.80 12.99
C GLY A 27 -5.64 -21.87 11.68
N GLY A 28 -4.89 -20.81 11.31
CA GLY A 28 -4.05 -20.78 10.11
C GLY A 28 -4.81 -20.74 8.78
N GLY A 29 -6.12 -20.51 8.80
CA GLY A 29 -6.94 -20.28 7.59
C GLY A 29 -6.73 -18.89 6.98
N VAL A 30 -6.14 -17.96 7.72
CA VAL A 30 -5.69 -16.65 7.24
C VAL A 30 -4.18 -16.55 7.45
N GLY A 31 -3.46 -16.18 6.39
CA GLY A 31 -2.05 -15.78 6.42
C GLY A 31 -1.89 -14.28 6.55
N ILE A 32 -0.76 -13.84 7.10
CA ILE A 32 -0.33 -12.44 7.08
C ILE A 32 0.89 -12.33 6.17
N VAL A 33 0.85 -11.40 5.23
CA VAL A 33 1.95 -11.02 4.35
C VAL A 33 2.38 -9.61 4.73
N ASP A 34 3.68 -9.42 4.93
CA ASP A 34 4.26 -8.10 5.17
C ASP A 34 4.61 -7.45 3.84
N LEU A 35 3.97 -6.32 3.54
CA LEU A 35 4.15 -5.60 2.27
C LEU A 35 5.12 -4.42 2.41
N THR A 36 5.90 -4.39 3.49
CA THR A 36 6.66 -3.22 3.89
C THR A 36 8.14 -3.38 3.55
N ASN A 37 8.71 -2.38 2.89
CA ASN A 37 10.14 -2.23 2.73
C ASN A 37 10.80 -1.93 4.09
N ARG A 38 11.93 -2.58 4.36
CA ARG A 38 12.69 -2.32 5.59
C ARG A 38 13.41 -0.99 5.48
N LEU A 39 13.21 -0.13 6.47
CA LEU A 39 13.91 1.15 6.55
C LEU A 39 15.36 0.97 7.01
N SER A 40 16.28 1.56 6.27
CA SER A 40 17.71 1.65 6.56
C SER A 40 18.27 2.93 5.93
N ALA A 41 19.53 3.26 6.21
CA ALA A 41 20.20 4.38 5.54
C ALA A 41 20.37 4.16 4.02
N GLU A 42 20.20 2.92 3.57
CA GLU A 42 20.31 2.52 2.16
C GLU A 42 18.95 2.54 1.45
N THR A 43 17.84 2.73 2.18
CA THR A 43 16.51 2.80 1.58
C THR A 43 16.52 3.81 0.42
N PRO A 44 16.09 3.39 -0.79
CA PRO A 44 15.95 4.29 -1.91
C PRO A 44 14.94 5.40 -1.60
N THR A 45 15.29 6.62 -1.98
CA THR A 45 14.52 7.82 -1.67
C THR A 45 14.40 8.64 -2.94
N LEU A 46 13.23 9.28 -3.12
CA LEU A 46 12.99 10.13 -4.29
C LEU A 46 14.07 11.21 -4.41
N ARG A 47 14.47 11.49 -5.65
CA ARG A 47 15.42 12.56 -5.99
C ARG A 47 14.79 13.50 -7.00
N LEU A 48 14.48 14.71 -6.56
CA LEU A 48 13.97 15.78 -7.40
C LEU A 48 15.13 16.60 -7.98
N PRO A 49 15.01 17.06 -9.24
CA PRO A 49 16.00 17.95 -9.84
C PRO A 49 15.95 19.34 -9.19
N GLN A 50 17.05 20.08 -9.29
CA GLN A 50 17.08 21.50 -8.92
C GLN A 50 16.05 22.29 -9.74
N PRO A 51 15.34 23.28 -9.15
CA PRO A 51 15.55 23.87 -7.82
C PRO A 51 14.72 23.23 -6.69
N PHE A 52 14.08 22.08 -6.91
CA PHE A 52 13.21 21.48 -5.91
C PHE A 52 14.00 20.89 -4.74
N ALA A 53 13.47 21.08 -3.53
CA ALA A 53 14.08 20.57 -2.31
C ALA A 53 13.81 19.06 -2.15
N ASN A 54 14.80 18.34 -1.66
CA ASN A 54 14.68 16.92 -1.35
C ASN A 54 14.50 16.72 0.16
N LEU A 55 13.75 15.68 0.53
CA LEU A 55 13.65 15.23 1.92
C LEU A 55 15.00 14.66 2.40
N ILE A 56 15.20 14.64 3.72
CA ILE A 56 16.33 13.91 4.31
C ILE A 56 16.11 12.39 4.17
N ASP A 57 17.21 11.66 4.01
CA ASP A 57 17.18 10.20 4.03
C ASP A 57 16.91 9.66 5.44
N PHE A 58 16.43 8.41 5.53
CA PHE A 58 16.28 7.74 6.81
C PHE A 58 17.64 7.53 7.48
N SER A 59 17.74 7.87 8.76
CA SER A 59 18.90 7.51 9.57
C SER A 59 18.55 7.34 11.05
N LEU A 60 19.39 6.58 11.75
CA LEU A 60 19.33 6.41 13.19
C LEU A 60 20.49 7.14 13.83
N GLU A 61 20.18 7.99 14.81
CA GLU A 61 21.16 8.61 15.69
C GLU A 61 21.15 7.85 17.03
N THR A 62 22.14 6.98 17.24
CA THR A 62 22.24 6.19 18.47
C THR A 62 22.42 7.10 19.67
N VAL A 63 21.49 7.03 20.64
CA VAL A 63 21.55 7.79 21.89
C VAL A 63 22.25 6.96 22.97
N SER A 64 21.94 5.67 23.05
CA SER A 64 22.63 4.72 23.93
C SER A 64 22.55 3.30 23.38
N GLU A 65 23.52 2.48 23.77
CA GLU A 65 23.61 1.06 23.40
C GLU A 65 24.40 0.29 24.46
N TYR A 66 23.72 -0.08 25.55
CA TYR A 66 24.30 -0.91 26.64
C TYR A 66 25.64 -0.36 27.15
N ASN A 67 25.75 0.96 27.21
CA ASN A 67 26.96 1.72 27.49
C ASN A 67 26.69 2.73 28.61
N GLU A 68 27.67 3.57 28.98
CA GLU A 68 27.50 4.52 30.10
C GLU A 68 26.26 5.43 29.97
N PRO A 69 25.94 6.01 28.79
CA PRO A 69 24.69 6.76 28.59
C PRO A 69 23.39 5.96 28.76
N GLY A 70 23.42 4.64 28.56
CA GLY A 70 22.26 3.75 28.73
C GLY A 70 22.70 2.33 29.07
N PRO A 71 22.96 2.02 30.35
CA PRO A 71 23.61 0.77 30.74
C PRO A 71 22.79 -0.49 30.47
N PHE A 72 21.47 -0.36 30.35
CA PHE A 72 20.54 -1.49 30.27
C PHE A 72 19.65 -1.47 29.02
N TRP A 73 19.75 -0.43 28.18
CA TRP A 73 18.87 -0.26 27.02
C TRP A 73 19.64 0.23 25.80
N LYS A 74 19.02 0.04 24.65
CA LYS A 74 19.43 0.61 23.37
C LYS A 74 18.27 1.39 22.79
N HIS A 75 18.53 2.62 22.36
CA HIS A 75 17.58 3.43 21.61
C HIS A 75 18.31 4.43 20.70
N ALA A 76 17.60 4.89 19.68
CA ALA A 76 18.10 5.87 18.73
C ALA A 76 16.99 6.88 18.45
N ASN A 77 17.37 8.12 18.15
CA ASN A 77 16.46 9.04 17.48
C ASN A 77 16.31 8.61 16.02
N ILE A 78 15.12 8.80 15.47
CA ILE A 78 14.82 8.53 14.06
C ILE A 78 14.78 9.87 13.33
N HIS A 79 15.61 9.99 12.29
CA HIS A 79 15.58 11.12 11.36
C HIS A 79 15.04 10.60 10.04
N THR A 80 13.92 11.14 9.57
CA THR A 80 13.26 10.68 8.34
C THR A 80 12.33 11.74 7.78
N GLY A 81 12.22 11.79 6.45
CA GLY A 81 11.11 12.50 5.80
C GLY A 81 9.81 11.70 5.87
N GLU A 82 8.69 12.36 5.57
CA GLU A 82 7.35 11.73 5.54
C GLU A 82 7.21 10.67 4.45
N HIS A 83 7.88 10.86 3.31
CA HIS A 83 7.75 10.05 2.10
C HIS A 83 8.99 9.17 1.88
N ILE A 84 9.29 8.29 2.84
CA ILE A 84 10.49 7.43 2.83
C ILE A 84 10.11 5.96 2.96
N GLY A 85 10.65 5.12 2.05
CA GLY A 85 10.33 3.69 2.00
C GLY A 85 8.85 3.46 1.72
N THR A 86 8.28 2.38 2.27
CA THR A 86 6.83 2.16 2.19
C THR A 86 6.12 3.21 3.02
N HIS A 87 5.40 4.11 2.37
CA HIS A 87 4.68 5.21 3.01
C HIS A 87 3.32 5.42 2.36
N ILE A 88 2.43 6.09 3.09
CA ILE A 88 1.14 6.56 2.57
C ILE A 88 1.23 8.05 2.23
N ASP A 89 0.59 8.43 1.13
CA ASP A 89 0.34 9.82 0.75
C ASP A 89 -1.09 10.20 1.14
N ALA A 90 -1.23 11.24 1.96
CA ALA A 90 -2.51 11.83 2.30
C ALA A 90 -2.91 12.89 1.23
N PRO A 91 -4.21 13.19 1.07
CA PRO A 91 -4.70 14.20 0.12
C PRO A 91 -3.97 15.54 0.18
N VAL A 92 -3.65 16.02 1.40
CA VAL A 92 -2.97 17.30 1.63
C VAL A 92 -1.57 17.38 1.01
N HIS A 93 -0.97 16.23 0.65
CA HIS A 93 0.34 16.17 -0.01
C HIS A 93 0.36 16.87 -1.38
N TRP A 94 -0.78 16.93 -2.06
CA TRP A 94 -0.86 17.56 -3.38
C TRP A 94 -1.73 18.81 -3.39
N ILE A 95 -1.41 19.75 -4.27
CA ILE A 95 -2.09 21.06 -4.34
C ILE A 95 -3.60 20.94 -4.59
N THR A 96 -4.05 19.89 -5.25
CA THR A 96 -5.48 19.62 -5.51
C THR A 96 -6.22 19.09 -4.29
N GLY A 97 -5.52 18.51 -3.32
CA GLY A 97 -6.06 18.02 -2.05
C GLY A 97 -5.64 18.85 -0.83
N ARG A 98 -5.00 20.01 -1.03
CA ARG A 98 -4.40 20.86 0.03
C ARG A 98 -5.33 21.30 1.16
N ASP A 99 -6.64 21.28 0.92
CA ASP A 99 -7.67 21.68 1.87
C ASP A 99 -8.38 20.46 2.52
N SER A 100 -7.91 19.24 2.24
CA SER A 100 -8.42 17.98 2.79
C SER A 100 -7.64 17.54 4.04
N HIS A 101 -7.94 16.34 4.54
CA HIS A 101 -7.34 15.74 5.73
C HIS A 101 -5.84 15.49 5.58
N ASP A 102 -5.13 15.69 6.69
CA ASP A 102 -3.76 15.25 6.86
C ASP A 102 -3.70 13.75 7.23
N VAL A 103 -2.49 13.19 7.36
CA VAL A 103 -2.30 11.77 7.65
C VAL A 103 -2.87 11.33 9.01
N ALA A 104 -3.01 12.24 9.98
CA ALA A 104 -3.60 11.94 11.29
C ALA A 104 -5.13 11.86 11.26
N ASP A 105 -5.75 12.56 10.31
CA ASP A 105 -7.22 12.64 10.16
C ASP A 105 -7.79 11.61 9.17
N ILE A 106 -6.97 10.71 8.61
CA ILE A 106 -7.44 9.65 7.72
C ILE A 106 -8.47 8.77 8.46
N PRO A 107 -9.71 8.62 7.93
CA PRO A 107 -10.69 7.73 8.54
C PRO A 107 -10.18 6.29 8.59
N LEU A 108 -10.13 5.70 9.78
CA LEU A 108 -9.62 4.33 10.00
C LEU A 108 -10.23 3.26 9.05
N PRO A 109 -11.52 3.31 8.65
CA PRO A 109 -12.07 2.39 7.67
C PRO A 109 -11.42 2.46 6.27
N ARG A 110 -10.70 3.55 5.94
CA ARG A 110 -9.90 3.68 4.71
C ARG A 110 -8.54 3.00 4.82
N LEU A 111 -8.01 2.88 6.04
CA LEU A 111 -6.72 2.25 6.35
C LEU A 111 -6.80 0.73 6.50
N ALA A 112 -8.01 0.15 6.60
CA ALA A 112 -8.21 -1.28 6.72
C ALA A 112 -9.40 -1.73 5.86
N GLY A 113 -9.13 -2.43 4.75
CA GLY A 113 -10.17 -2.74 3.77
C GLY A 113 -9.79 -3.83 2.76
N PRO A 114 -10.74 -4.24 1.90
CA PRO A 114 -10.46 -5.19 0.84
C PRO A 114 -9.43 -4.63 -0.15
N ALA A 115 -8.58 -5.51 -0.67
CA ALA A 115 -7.61 -5.16 -1.70
C ALA A 115 -7.70 -6.12 -2.89
N VAL A 116 -7.42 -5.58 -4.07
CA VAL A 116 -7.24 -6.34 -5.30
C VAL A 116 -5.86 -6.08 -5.88
N VAL A 117 -5.30 -7.08 -6.57
CA VAL A 117 -3.98 -6.98 -7.19
C VAL A 117 -4.12 -7.00 -8.70
N LEU A 118 -3.66 -5.93 -9.33
CA LEU A 118 -3.50 -5.82 -10.78
C LEU A 118 -2.05 -6.16 -11.09
N ASP A 119 -1.83 -7.34 -11.67
CA ASP A 119 -0.49 -7.83 -12.01
C ASP A 119 -0.14 -7.49 -13.46
N PHE A 120 0.83 -6.58 -13.61
CA PHE A 120 1.41 -6.18 -14.89
C PHE A 120 2.93 -6.36 -14.89
N THR A 121 3.42 -7.34 -14.13
CA THR A 121 4.85 -7.63 -14.02
C THR A 121 5.49 -7.88 -15.38
N GLU A 122 4.81 -8.61 -16.29
CA GLU A 122 5.34 -8.90 -17.63
C GLU A 122 5.46 -7.65 -18.50
N GLN A 123 4.45 -6.77 -18.44
CA GLN A 123 4.43 -5.53 -19.21
C GLN A 123 5.48 -4.56 -18.69
N ALA A 124 5.59 -4.39 -17.37
CA ALA A 124 6.60 -3.53 -16.74
C ALA A 124 8.04 -4.05 -16.96
N ALA A 125 8.23 -5.37 -17.02
CA ALA A 125 9.55 -5.95 -17.35
C ALA A 125 9.92 -5.77 -18.82
N ALA A 126 8.93 -5.75 -19.73
CA ALA A 126 9.15 -5.50 -21.15
C ALA A 126 9.36 -4.01 -21.46
N ASP A 127 8.71 -3.13 -20.70
CA ASP A 127 8.76 -1.68 -20.83
C ASP A 127 8.70 -1.01 -19.45
N PRO A 128 9.82 -0.46 -18.94
CA PRO A 128 9.84 0.21 -17.65
C PRO A 128 9.03 1.51 -17.63
N ASP A 129 8.59 2.03 -18.78
CA ASP A 129 7.69 3.19 -18.88
C ASP A 129 6.22 2.78 -19.11
N PHE A 130 5.89 1.50 -18.95
CA PHE A 130 4.53 1.00 -19.16
C PHE A 130 3.50 1.76 -18.32
N LEU A 131 2.49 2.30 -18.99
CA LEU A 131 1.36 3.00 -18.38
C LEU A 131 0.13 2.10 -18.33
N LEU A 132 -0.42 1.96 -17.13
CA LEU A 132 -1.72 1.34 -16.92
C LEU A 132 -2.82 2.22 -17.52
N GLU A 133 -3.59 1.65 -18.45
CA GLU A 133 -4.72 2.28 -19.13
C GLU A 133 -6.06 1.80 -18.56
N VAL A 134 -7.13 2.54 -18.84
CA VAL A 134 -8.50 2.18 -18.40
C VAL A 134 -8.90 0.81 -18.93
N GLU A 135 -8.51 0.50 -20.16
CA GLU A 135 -8.81 -0.76 -20.85
C GLU A 135 -8.14 -1.95 -20.14
N HIS A 136 -6.92 -1.75 -19.63
CA HIS A 136 -6.21 -2.76 -18.83
C HIS A 136 -6.99 -3.09 -17.56
N VAL A 137 -7.47 -2.06 -16.84
CA VAL A 137 -8.27 -2.25 -15.62
C VAL A 137 -9.61 -2.90 -15.93
N LYS A 138 -10.29 -2.50 -17.01
CA LYS A 138 -11.56 -3.12 -17.44
C LYS A 138 -11.39 -4.58 -17.86
N ALA A 139 -10.30 -4.92 -18.54
CA ALA A 139 -9.97 -6.30 -18.89
C ALA A 139 -9.77 -7.15 -17.63
N TRP A 140 -9.01 -6.64 -16.66
CA TRP A 140 -8.85 -7.28 -15.36
C TRP A 140 -10.21 -7.46 -14.65
N GLN A 141 -11.10 -6.46 -14.68
CA GLN A 141 -12.44 -6.56 -14.09
C GLN A 141 -13.32 -7.59 -14.79
N ALA A 142 -13.16 -7.81 -16.10
CA ALA A 142 -13.91 -8.82 -16.83
C ALA A 142 -13.53 -10.25 -16.39
N GLU A 143 -12.28 -10.47 -16.00
CA GLU A 143 -11.79 -11.76 -15.51
C GLU A 143 -12.06 -11.97 -14.01
N HIS A 144 -11.82 -10.95 -13.19
CA HIS A 144 -11.80 -11.08 -11.74
C HIS A 144 -13.00 -10.45 -11.04
N GLY A 145 -13.78 -9.61 -11.72
CA GLY A 145 -14.91 -8.86 -11.16
C GLY A 145 -14.56 -7.42 -10.75
N PRO A 146 -15.52 -6.67 -10.17
CA PRO A 146 -15.40 -5.23 -9.97
C PRO A 146 -14.31 -4.82 -8.98
N LEU A 147 -13.74 -3.64 -9.14
CA LEU A 147 -12.86 -3.03 -8.12
C LEU A 147 -13.60 -2.88 -6.79
N PRO A 148 -12.90 -2.94 -5.64
CA PRO A 148 -13.55 -2.86 -4.35
C PRO A 148 -13.99 -1.43 -4.03
N ASP A 149 -15.27 -1.26 -3.71
CA ASP A 149 -15.79 0.01 -3.19
C ASP A 149 -15.25 0.25 -1.78
N GLY A 150 -14.65 1.41 -1.54
CA GLY A 150 -13.91 1.73 -0.32
C GLY A 150 -12.63 0.91 -0.08
N GLY A 151 -12.16 0.13 -1.07
CA GLY A 151 -10.98 -0.71 -0.95
C GLY A 151 -9.75 -0.22 -1.71
N TRP A 152 -8.73 -1.08 -1.81
CA TRP A 152 -7.45 -0.75 -2.40
C TRP A 152 -7.19 -1.48 -3.71
N VAL A 153 -6.59 -0.77 -4.66
CA VAL A 153 -5.99 -1.35 -5.85
C VAL A 153 -4.49 -1.38 -5.67
N LEU A 154 -3.88 -2.56 -5.71
CA LEU A 154 -2.44 -2.75 -5.59
C LEU A 154 -1.89 -3.09 -6.98
N TYR A 155 -1.04 -2.22 -7.49
CA TYR A 155 -0.43 -2.34 -8.81
C TYR A 155 0.91 -3.05 -8.68
N ARG A 156 0.92 -4.32 -9.07
CA ARG A 156 2.09 -5.19 -9.02
C ARG A 156 2.81 -5.09 -10.36
N THR A 157 4.08 -4.71 -10.30
CA THR A 157 4.95 -4.55 -11.47
C THR A 157 6.25 -5.36 -11.36
N GLY A 158 6.47 -6.03 -10.21
CA GLY A 158 7.73 -6.70 -9.89
C GLY A 158 8.86 -5.72 -9.58
N TRP A 159 8.56 -4.46 -9.29
CA TRP A 159 9.57 -3.42 -9.05
C TRP A 159 10.24 -3.56 -7.68
N ASP A 160 9.58 -4.26 -6.76
CA ASP A 160 10.06 -4.54 -5.42
C ASP A 160 11.41 -5.29 -5.40
N GLN A 161 11.75 -6.01 -6.49
CA GLN A 161 13.06 -6.64 -6.68
C GLN A 161 14.24 -5.65 -6.60
N PHE A 162 14.01 -4.36 -6.85
CA PHE A 162 15.03 -3.31 -6.82
C PHE A 162 15.08 -2.53 -5.50
N ALA A 163 14.24 -2.87 -4.51
CA ALA A 163 14.02 -2.05 -3.32
C ALA A 163 15.23 -1.78 -2.40
N GLN A 164 16.35 -2.47 -2.63
CA GLN A 164 17.61 -2.28 -1.90
C GLN A 164 18.75 -1.77 -2.82
N ASP A 165 18.45 -1.46 -4.08
CA ASP A 165 19.39 -0.93 -5.07
C ASP A 165 18.86 0.40 -5.58
N ARG A 166 19.34 1.50 -4.99
CA ARG A 166 18.84 2.86 -5.28
C ARG A 166 18.93 3.22 -6.76
N GLU A 167 20.01 2.82 -7.43
CA GLU A 167 20.23 3.15 -8.84
C GLU A 167 19.17 2.45 -9.70
N LYS A 168 18.96 1.14 -9.51
CA LYS A 168 17.94 0.38 -10.24
C LYS A 168 16.52 0.74 -9.84
N PHE A 169 16.28 1.08 -8.57
CA PHE A 169 14.94 1.40 -8.08
C PHE A 169 14.42 2.71 -8.64
N LEU A 170 15.28 3.73 -8.73
CA LEU A 170 14.94 5.02 -9.32
C LEU A 170 15.03 4.98 -10.84
N ASN A 171 15.91 4.14 -11.39
CA ASN A 171 16.10 3.91 -12.82
C ASN A 171 16.19 5.22 -13.62
N ILE A 172 17.15 6.07 -13.25
CA ILE A 172 17.31 7.42 -13.80
C ILE A 172 18.41 7.43 -14.87
N ASP A 173 18.10 8.01 -16.03
CA ASP A 173 19.06 8.36 -17.09
C ASP A 173 19.03 9.88 -17.40
N GLU A 174 19.58 10.30 -18.53
CA GLU A 174 19.55 11.71 -18.96
C GLU A 174 18.15 12.29 -19.27
N ASN A 175 17.15 11.43 -19.51
CA ASN A 175 15.79 11.79 -19.88
C ASN A 175 14.83 11.78 -18.69
N GLY A 176 15.23 11.18 -17.56
CA GLY A 176 14.47 11.18 -16.31
C GLY A 176 14.42 9.81 -15.66
N SER A 177 13.38 9.55 -14.86
CA SER A 177 13.17 8.28 -14.18
C SER A 177 12.27 7.37 -15.01
N HIS A 178 12.67 6.13 -15.21
CA HIS A 178 11.94 5.14 -16.00
C HIS A 178 11.33 4.09 -15.09
N THR A 179 10.12 4.35 -14.59
CA THR A 179 9.38 3.41 -13.74
C THR A 179 7.92 3.35 -14.18
N PRO A 180 7.27 2.17 -14.09
CA PRO A 180 5.93 1.99 -14.60
C PRO A 180 4.95 2.83 -13.79
N GLY A 181 3.83 3.20 -14.39
CA GLY A 181 2.82 3.99 -13.70
C GLY A 181 1.45 3.91 -14.36
N VAL A 182 0.70 4.99 -14.26
CA VAL A 182 -0.70 5.06 -14.68
C VAL A 182 -0.85 6.22 -15.66
N SER A 183 -1.56 6.00 -16.77
CA SER A 183 -1.83 7.08 -17.72
C SER A 183 -2.72 8.17 -17.09
N ALA A 184 -2.65 9.40 -17.61
CA ALA A 184 -3.48 10.48 -17.09
C ALA A 184 -4.99 10.19 -17.21
N ALA A 185 -5.41 9.53 -18.29
CA ALA A 185 -6.79 9.12 -18.49
C ALA A 185 -7.22 8.06 -17.46
N CYS A 186 -6.36 7.08 -17.18
CA CYS A 186 -6.62 6.05 -16.19
C CYS A 186 -6.60 6.60 -14.75
N ALA A 187 -5.66 7.48 -14.42
CA ALA A 187 -5.59 8.15 -13.12
C ALA A 187 -6.87 8.94 -12.83
N LYS A 188 -7.34 9.72 -13.81
CA LYS A 188 -8.61 10.45 -13.71
C LYS A 188 -9.80 9.51 -13.54
N TRP A 189 -9.87 8.45 -14.36
CA TRP A 189 -10.95 7.47 -14.27
C TRP A 189 -10.98 6.74 -12.92
N LEU A 190 -9.82 6.31 -12.41
CA LEU A 190 -9.69 5.72 -11.07
C LEU A 190 -10.16 6.70 -9.98
N ALA A 191 -9.84 7.98 -10.11
CA ALA A 191 -10.23 9.03 -9.17
C ALA A 191 -11.73 9.36 -9.21
N GLU A 192 -12.33 9.50 -10.39
CA GLU A 192 -13.69 10.03 -10.54
C GLU A 192 -14.77 8.94 -10.68
N GLU A 193 -14.45 7.81 -11.29
CA GLU A 193 -15.43 6.81 -11.74
C GLU A 193 -15.39 5.51 -10.92
N THR A 194 -14.51 5.43 -9.92
CA THR A 194 -14.39 4.25 -9.06
C THR A 194 -14.52 4.59 -7.59
N GLY A 195 -14.98 3.63 -6.79
CA GLY A 195 -15.16 3.78 -5.35
C GLY A 195 -13.92 3.49 -4.50
N ILE A 196 -12.75 3.25 -5.10
CA ILE A 196 -11.55 2.85 -4.36
C ILE A 196 -11.17 3.90 -3.30
N ALA A 197 -10.69 3.44 -2.15
CA ALA A 197 -10.09 4.29 -1.13
C ALA A 197 -8.70 4.77 -1.55
N GLY A 198 -7.92 3.94 -2.23
CA GLY A 198 -6.57 4.30 -2.62
C GLY A 198 -5.89 3.32 -3.57
N PHE A 199 -4.68 3.68 -3.96
CA PHE A 199 -3.86 2.98 -4.94
C PHE A 199 -2.46 2.76 -4.39
N GLY A 200 -1.97 1.52 -4.48
CA GLY A 200 -0.66 1.11 -3.98
C GLY A 200 0.27 0.67 -5.10
N VAL A 201 1.55 1.03 -5.03
CA VAL A 201 2.58 0.67 -6.01
C VAL A 201 3.85 0.15 -5.33
N GLU A 202 4.70 -0.53 -6.10
CA GLU A 202 6.03 -0.99 -5.68
C GLU A 202 7.14 0.05 -5.96
N THR A 203 6.86 1.05 -6.80
CA THR A 203 7.79 2.12 -7.19
C THR A 203 7.90 3.22 -6.12
N VAL A 204 8.85 4.15 -6.29
CA VAL A 204 9.16 5.22 -5.32
C VAL A 204 8.01 6.22 -5.10
N GLY A 205 7.10 6.35 -6.07
CA GLY A 205 5.94 7.24 -6.05
C GLY A 205 4.78 6.60 -6.81
N ILE A 206 3.53 7.03 -6.53
CA ILE A 206 2.32 6.44 -7.14
C ILE A 206 2.14 6.75 -8.64
N ASP A 207 3.02 7.59 -9.19
CA ASP A 207 3.07 7.96 -10.60
C ASP A 207 4.24 7.27 -11.33
N ALA A 208 4.19 7.27 -12.66
CA ALA A 208 5.33 6.85 -13.48
C ALA A 208 6.56 7.75 -13.22
N GLY A 209 7.76 7.22 -13.43
CA GLY A 209 9.00 7.97 -13.18
C GLY A 209 9.08 9.29 -13.98
N ASN A 210 8.60 9.27 -15.23
CA ASN A 210 8.53 10.42 -16.13
C ASN A 210 7.17 11.12 -16.09
N ALA A 211 6.39 10.99 -15.01
CA ALA A 211 5.05 11.57 -14.92
C ALA A 211 5.01 13.11 -14.97
N ALA A 212 6.14 13.79 -14.79
CA ALA A 212 6.26 15.22 -15.05
C ALA A 212 5.95 15.60 -16.52
N LEU A 213 6.09 14.64 -17.45
CA LEU A 213 5.81 14.81 -18.89
C LEU A 213 4.35 14.53 -19.25
N LEU A 214 3.55 14.02 -18.31
CA LEU A 214 2.12 13.78 -18.49
C LEU A 214 1.32 15.08 -18.27
N ASP A 215 0.06 15.08 -18.69
CA ASP A 215 -0.86 16.21 -18.52
C ASP A 215 -2.13 15.78 -17.76
N PRO A 216 -2.36 16.28 -16.53
CA PRO A 216 -1.46 17.13 -15.75
C PRO A 216 -0.20 16.36 -15.32
N PRO A 217 0.90 17.07 -14.97
CA PRO A 217 2.08 16.45 -14.38
C PRO A 217 1.70 15.68 -13.11
N PHE A 218 2.23 14.47 -12.96
CA PHE A 218 1.94 13.56 -11.84
C PHE A 218 0.43 13.31 -11.68
N PRO A 219 -0.23 12.72 -12.69
CA PRO A 219 -1.68 12.62 -12.73
C PRO A 219 -2.28 11.76 -11.61
N MET A 220 -1.57 10.75 -11.09
CA MET A 220 -2.05 10.01 -9.93
C MET A 220 -2.06 10.89 -8.69
N HIS A 221 -0.98 11.61 -8.39
CA HIS A 221 -1.02 12.60 -7.30
C HIS A 221 -2.09 13.67 -7.54
N TYR A 222 -2.21 14.19 -8.75
CA TYR A 222 -3.16 15.24 -9.08
C TYR A 222 -4.61 14.81 -8.90
N TYR A 223 -5.03 13.72 -9.54
CA TYR A 223 -6.42 13.29 -9.55
C TYR A 223 -6.79 12.46 -8.32
N LEU A 224 -5.95 11.50 -7.91
CA LEU A 224 -6.29 10.60 -6.81
C LEU A 224 -6.35 11.37 -5.49
N LEU A 225 -5.29 12.12 -5.16
CA LEU A 225 -5.25 12.90 -3.91
C LEU A 225 -6.26 14.06 -3.94
N GLY A 226 -6.48 14.66 -5.13
CA GLY A 226 -7.52 15.67 -5.33
C GLY A 226 -8.96 15.15 -5.14
N ALA A 227 -9.17 13.84 -5.24
CA ALA A 227 -10.46 13.18 -5.03
C ALA A 227 -10.62 12.60 -3.62
N ASP A 228 -9.81 13.05 -2.65
CA ASP A 228 -9.81 12.56 -1.26
C ASP A 228 -9.55 11.03 -1.17
N LYS A 229 -8.61 10.55 -2.00
CA LYS A 229 -8.11 9.17 -2.00
C LYS A 229 -6.64 9.16 -1.65
N TYR A 230 -6.09 7.97 -1.40
CA TYR A 230 -4.75 7.80 -0.82
C TYR A 230 -3.80 7.05 -1.74
N GLY A 231 -2.51 7.37 -1.65
CA GLY A 231 -1.42 6.66 -2.32
C GLY A 231 -0.63 5.79 -1.35
N ILE A 232 -0.12 4.63 -1.77
CA ILE A 232 0.92 3.90 -1.04
C ILE A 232 2.05 3.57 -2.01
N THR A 233 3.29 3.76 -1.59
CA THR A 233 4.47 3.55 -2.44
C THR A 233 5.37 2.47 -1.87
N SER A 234 6.37 2.05 -2.66
CA SER A 234 7.44 1.14 -2.25
C SER A 234 6.94 -0.13 -1.56
N LEU A 235 5.75 -0.63 -1.95
CA LEU A 235 5.23 -1.90 -1.45
C LEU A 235 6.17 -3.04 -1.84
N GLN A 236 6.10 -4.12 -1.07
CA GLN A 236 6.85 -5.35 -1.29
C GLN A 236 5.89 -6.53 -1.35
N ASN A 237 6.35 -7.66 -1.91
CA ASN A 237 5.69 -8.96 -1.77
C ASN A 237 4.27 -9.03 -2.34
N LEU A 238 3.89 -8.15 -3.27
CA LEU A 238 2.56 -8.22 -3.91
C LEU A 238 2.37 -9.54 -4.67
N ALA A 239 3.45 -10.18 -5.11
CA ALA A 239 3.44 -11.52 -5.72
C ALA A 239 2.89 -12.63 -4.78
N GLN A 240 2.84 -12.39 -3.47
CA GLN A 240 2.29 -13.34 -2.50
C GLN A 240 0.77 -13.18 -2.29
N LEU A 241 0.17 -12.16 -2.90
CA LEU A 241 -1.24 -11.87 -2.76
C LEU A 241 -2.04 -12.48 -3.92
N PRO A 242 -3.26 -13.00 -3.66
CA PRO A 242 -4.17 -13.36 -4.73
C PRO A 242 -4.69 -12.09 -5.42
N ALA A 243 -5.15 -12.22 -6.68
CA ALA A 243 -5.82 -11.14 -7.39
C ALA A 243 -6.99 -10.53 -6.59
N ARG A 244 -7.68 -11.35 -5.78
CA ARG A 244 -8.80 -10.95 -4.92
C ARG A 244 -8.83 -11.73 -3.62
N GLY A 245 -9.55 -11.18 -2.64
CA GLY A 245 -9.79 -11.82 -1.35
C GLY A 245 -8.75 -11.48 -0.28
N ALA A 246 -7.81 -10.59 -0.60
CA ALA A 246 -6.93 -9.98 0.39
C ALA A 246 -7.65 -8.84 1.12
N MET A 247 -7.33 -8.67 2.41
CA MET A 247 -7.58 -7.46 3.16
C MET A 247 -6.24 -6.79 3.43
N ILE A 248 -6.12 -5.49 3.23
CA ILE A 248 -4.93 -4.71 3.56
C ILE A 248 -5.18 -3.90 4.84
N VAL A 249 -4.12 -3.72 5.63
CA VAL A 249 -4.04 -2.79 6.76
C VAL A 249 -2.82 -1.91 6.53
N VAL A 250 -3.05 -0.60 6.54
CA VAL A 250 -2.07 0.45 6.32
C VAL A 250 -1.95 1.23 7.62
N ALA A 251 -0.81 1.11 8.31
CA ALA A 251 -0.62 1.72 9.62
C ALA A 251 0.44 2.84 9.56
N PRO A 252 0.07 4.07 9.15
CA PRO A 252 0.94 5.24 9.25
C PRO A 252 1.05 5.76 10.68
N LEU A 253 2.04 6.60 10.95
CA LEU A 253 2.05 7.41 12.17
C LEU A 253 0.98 8.52 12.06
N PRO A 254 0.23 8.81 13.13
CA PRO A 254 -0.75 9.90 13.14
C PRO A 254 -0.05 11.25 13.35
N ILE A 255 0.67 11.72 12.33
CA ILE A 255 1.42 12.98 12.36
C ILE A 255 0.47 14.14 12.08
N VAL A 256 0.22 14.98 13.10
CA VAL A 256 -0.63 16.17 12.95
C VAL A 256 0.02 17.15 11.98
N GLY A 257 -0.72 17.56 10.95
CA GLY A 257 -0.23 18.36 9.83
C GLY A 257 0.64 17.61 8.83
N GLY A 258 0.78 16.29 8.97
CA GLY A 258 1.64 15.49 8.11
C GLY A 258 1.01 15.19 6.76
N SER A 259 1.78 15.35 5.69
CA SER A 259 1.31 15.07 4.32
C SER A 259 1.43 13.60 3.91
N GLY A 260 2.26 12.86 4.64
CA GLY A 260 2.39 11.42 4.53
C GLY A 260 3.07 10.84 5.76
N SER A 261 3.30 9.54 5.73
CA SER A 261 4.06 8.86 6.78
C SER A 261 4.57 7.51 6.31
N PRO A 262 5.81 7.11 6.69
CA PRO A 262 6.21 5.71 6.59
C PRO A 262 5.18 4.84 7.33
N ALA A 263 4.75 3.76 6.70
CA ALA A 263 3.66 2.93 7.18
C ALA A 263 4.07 1.47 7.22
N ARG A 264 3.61 0.74 8.26
CA ARG A 264 3.65 -0.73 8.21
C ARG A 264 2.40 -1.20 7.47
N VAL A 265 2.61 -1.86 6.34
CA VAL A 265 1.54 -2.34 5.48
C VAL A 265 1.48 -3.86 5.53
N LEU A 266 0.34 -4.39 5.95
CA LEU A 266 0.11 -5.82 6.11
C LEU A 266 -1.07 -6.24 5.23
N ALA A 267 -0.98 -7.42 4.64
CA ALA A 267 -2.12 -8.06 3.99
C ALA A 267 -2.51 -9.37 4.68
N PHE A 268 -3.80 -9.57 4.84
CA PHE A 268 -4.41 -10.80 5.32
C PHE A 268 -4.98 -11.54 4.13
N VAL A 269 -4.50 -12.77 3.91
CA VAL A 269 -4.83 -13.59 2.74
C VAL A 269 -5.44 -14.92 3.16
N PRO A 270 -6.39 -15.48 2.39
CA PRO A 270 -6.87 -16.83 2.64
C PRO A 270 -5.73 -17.83 2.42
N LYS A 271 -5.53 -18.75 3.36
CA LYS A 271 -4.68 -19.93 3.15
C LYS A 271 -5.57 -21.10 2.78
N VAL A 272 -5.33 -21.68 1.60
CA VAL A 272 -5.95 -22.97 1.25
C VAL A 272 -5.42 -23.99 2.25
N ARG A 273 -6.31 -24.55 3.09
CA ARG A 273 -5.94 -25.70 3.93
C ARG A 273 -5.54 -26.82 2.98
N GLN A 274 -4.27 -27.20 2.98
CA GLN A 274 -3.90 -28.51 2.45
C GLN A 274 -4.63 -29.54 3.32
N GLN A 275 -5.64 -30.21 2.75
CA GLN A 275 -6.19 -31.40 3.39
C GLN A 275 -5.02 -32.37 3.52
N THR A 276 -4.54 -32.55 4.76
CA THR A 276 -3.62 -33.64 5.06
C THR A 276 -4.42 -34.91 4.81
N GLU A 277 -4.19 -35.57 3.68
CA GLU A 277 -4.66 -36.93 3.46
C GLU A 277 -4.07 -37.79 4.58
N ALA A 278 -4.92 -38.13 5.55
CA ALA A 278 -4.60 -39.12 6.55
C ALA A 278 -4.37 -40.45 5.83
N ARG A 279 -3.12 -40.90 5.80
CA ARG A 279 -2.76 -42.29 5.47
C ARG A 279 -3.00 -43.20 6.66
#